data_AF-A0A0G0XF52-F1
#
_entry.id   AF-A0A0G0XF52-F1
#
_cell.length_a   1.000
_cell.length_b   1.000
_cell.length_c   1.000
_cell.angle_alpha   90.00
_cell.angle_beta   90.00
_cell.angle_gamma   90.00
#
_symmetry.space_group_name_H-M   'P 1'
#
loop_
_entity.id
_entity.type
_entity.pdbx_description
1 polymer ?
#
loop_
_entity_poly.entity_id
_entity_poly.type
_entity_poly.pdbx_seq_one_letter_code
_entity_poly.pdbx_strand_id
1 'polypeptide(L)' 'MQQNIKDEQQNKELTEVVTDPVCGMTKPKSEMKEVSVFLGKNYYFCSKEDRELFGAHPDYYVSEEEREKARSI' A
#
# COMPACT_ATOMS: atom_id res chain seq x y z
N MET A 1 19.29 -2.00 -31.26
CA MET A 1 18.96 -3.00 -30.23
C MET A 1 18.91 -2.25 -28.91
N GLN A 2 17.72 -1.83 -28.46
CA GLN A 2 17.56 -1.15 -27.17
C GLN A 2 16.78 -2.09 -26.27
N GLN A 3 17.47 -2.77 -25.37
CA GLN A 3 16.90 -3.52 -24.26
C GLN A 3 17.70 -3.14 -23.01
N ASN A 4 17.07 -3.21 -21.84
CA ASN A 4 17.68 -3.25 -20.50
C ASN A 4 17.54 -2.02 -19.57
N ILE A 5 16.53 -1.14 -19.73
CA ILE A 5 16.22 -0.14 -18.67
C ILE A 5 14.93 -0.50 -17.88
N LYS A 6 14.11 -1.46 -18.35
CA LYS A 6 12.84 -1.77 -17.70
C LYS A 6 12.92 -2.87 -16.62
N ASP A 7 13.94 -3.73 -16.65
CA ASP A 7 14.00 -4.91 -15.78
C ASP A 7 14.39 -4.61 -14.32
N GLU A 8 15.13 -3.54 -14.06
CA GLU A 8 15.61 -3.23 -12.69
C GLU A 8 14.52 -2.61 -11.81
N GLN A 9 13.62 -1.80 -12.39
CA GLN A 9 12.47 -1.27 -11.66
C GLN A 9 11.40 -2.35 -11.43
N GLN A 10 11.30 -3.33 -12.33
CA GLN A 10 10.30 -4.40 -12.28
C GLN A 10 10.67 -5.51 -11.27
N ASN A 11 11.96 -5.69 -10.95
CA ASN A 11 12.40 -6.68 -9.97
C ASN A 11 12.34 -6.23 -8.50
N LYS A 12 12.26 -4.93 -8.21
CA LYS A 12 12.20 -4.43 -6.83
C LYS A 12 10.78 -4.45 -6.25
N GLU A 13 9.78 -4.34 -7.12
CA GLU A 13 8.36 -4.31 -6.74
C GLU A 13 7.78 -5.71 -6.45
N LEU A 14 8.35 -6.77 -7.05
CA LEU A 14 7.96 -8.16 -6.77
C LEU A 14 8.38 -8.64 -5.37
N THR A 15 9.42 -8.05 -4.79
CA THR A 15 9.96 -8.50 -3.49
C THR A 15 9.43 -7.71 -2.29
N GLU A 16 8.81 -6.56 -2.53
CA GLU A 16 8.28 -5.69 -1.47
C GLU A 16 6.89 -6.20 -1.09
N VAL A 17 6.82 -6.97 0.01
CA VAL A 17 5.54 -7.42 0.55
C VAL A 17 4.91 -6.32 1.40
N VAL A 18 3.61 -6.11 1.19
CA VAL A 18 2.79 -5.13 1.90
C VAL A 18 1.60 -5.85 2.51
N THR A 19 1.18 -5.37 3.67
CA THR A 19 0.05 -5.92 4.40
C THR A 19 -1.17 -5.04 4.15
N ASP A 20 -2.26 -5.65 3.69
CA ASP A 20 -3.56 -5.02 3.61
C ASP A 20 -4.06 -4.76 5.04
N PRO A 21 -4.29 -3.50 5.43
CA PRO A 21 -4.65 -3.16 6.81
C PRO A 21 -6.11 -3.53 7.15
N VAL A 22 -6.96 -3.84 6.16
CA VAL A 22 -8.37 -4.21 6.37
C VAL A 22 -8.50 -5.70 6.64
N CYS A 23 -7.96 -6.53 5.76
CA CYS A 23 -8.08 -7.99 5.88
C CYS A 23 -6.87 -8.64 6.58
N GLY A 24 -5.77 -7.91 6.78
CA GLY A 24 -4.52 -8.43 7.37
C GLY A 24 -3.69 -9.30 6.41
N MET A 25 -4.09 -9.40 5.14
CA MET A 25 -3.41 -10.24 4.16
C MET A 25 -2.10 -9.60 3.72
N THR A 26 -1.01 -10.36 3.75
CA THR A 26 0.29 -9.90 3.24
C THR A 26 0.53 -10.45 1.84
N LYS A 27 0.73 -9.55 0.87
CA LYS A 27 0.98 -9.89 -0.52
C LYS A 27 2.07 -9.00 -1.11
N PRO A 28 2.74 -9.42 -2.19
CA PRO A 28 3.63 -8.55 -2.94
C PRO A 28 2.89 -7.28 -3.38
N LYS A 29 3.55 -6.13 -3.29
CA LYS A 29 3.02 -4.84 -3.73
C LYS A 29 2.59 -4.86 -5.19
N SER A 30 3.28 -5.61 -6.04
CA SER A 30 2.90 -5.84 -7.44
C SER A 30 1.56 -6.57 -7.63
N GLU A 31 1.11 -7.34 -6.63
CA GLU A 31 -0.19 -8.03 -6.65
C GLU A 31 -1.33 -7.18 -6.10
N MET A 32 -1.02 -6.10 -5.39
CA MET A 32 -2.02 -5.20 -4.83
C MET A 32 -2.56 -4.32 -5.96
N LYS A 33 -3.82 -4.58 -6.33
CA LYS A 33 -4.49 -3.90 -7.45
C LYS A 33 -4.94 -2.49 -7.11
N GLU A 34 -5.09 -2.23 -5.81
CA GLU A 34 -5.73 -1.03 -5.30
C GLU A 34 -4.77 -0.33 -4.34
N VAL A 35 -4.69 1.00 -4.48
CA VAL A 35 -3.80 1.85 -3.66
C VAL A 35 -4.59 3.05 -3.18
N SER A 36 -4.38 3.44 -1.93
CA SER A 36 -4.90 4.68 -1.37
C SER A 36 -3.81 5.45 -0.66
N VAL A 37 -3.85 6.77 -0.79
CA VAL A 37 -2.95 7.65 -0.04
C VAL A 37 -3.68 8.14 1.19
N PHE A 38 -3.15 7.81 2.36
CA PHE A 38 -3.64 8.34 3.61
C PHE A 38 -2.46 8.88 4.40
N LEU A 39 -2.59 10.13 4.89
CA LEU A 39 -1.56 10.76 5.72
C LEU A 39 -0.17 10.78 5.08
N GLY A 40 -0.12 10.97 3.74
CA GLY A 40 1.12 11.01 2.98
C GLY A 40 1.78 9.63 2.72
N LYS A 41 1.17 8.54 3.17
CA LYS A 41 1.63 7.17 2.96
C LYS A 41 0.73 6.42 1.97
N ASN A 42 1.35 5.60 1.12
CA ASN A 42 0.63 4.69 0.23
C ASN A 42 0.25 3.42 1.01
N TYR A 43 -1.05 3.14 1.07
CA TYR A 43 -1.62 1.89 1.56
C TYR A 43 -2.09 1.07 0.36
N TYR A 44 -1.84 -0.24 0.42
CA TYR A 44 -2.08 -1.17 -0.66
C TYR A 44 -3.15 -2.17 -0.23
N PHE A 45 -4.08 -2.46 -1.15
CA PHE A 45 -5.25 -3.27 -0.87
C PHE A 45 -5.38 -4.39 -1.90
N CYS A 46 -5.86 -5.53 -1.43
CA CYS A 46 -6.02 -6.71 -2.27
C CYS A 46 -7.27 -6.62 -3.14
N SER A 47 -8.27 -5.83 -2.71
CA SER A 47 -9.55 -5.64 -3.38
C SER A 47 -10.02 -4.19 -3.31
N LYS A 48 -10.95 -3.82 -4.20
CA LYS A 48 -11.58 -2.50 -4.20
C LYS A 48 -12.42 -2.27 -2.95
N GLU A 49 -13.03 -3.34 -2.44
CA GLU A 49 -13.85 -3.31 -1.23
C GLU A 49 -13.00 -2.95 0.00
N ASP A 50 -11.82 -3.56 0.16
CA ASP A 50 -10.88 -3.20 1.23
C ASP A 50 -10.44 -1.74 1.13
N ARG A 51 -10.13 -1.25 -0.08
CA ARG A 51 -9.79 0.18 -0.29
C ARG A 51 -10.95 1.10 0.10
N GLU A 52 -12.19 0.73 -0.22
CA GLU A 52 -13.39 1.51 0.11
C GLU A 52 -13.68 1.50 1.61
N LEU A 53 -13.59 0.35 2.27
CA LEU A 53 -13.71 0.22 3.73
C LEU A 53 -12.66 1.06 4.45
N PHE A 54 -11.40 0.97 4.00
CA PHE A 54 -10.33 1.80 4.50
C PHE A 54 -10.59 3.29 4.28
N GLY A 55 -11.08 3.69 3.11
CA GLY A 55 -11.41 5.09 2.83
C GLY A 55 -12.57 5.63 3.67
N ALA A 56 -13.54 4.77 4.01
CA ALA A 56 -14.65 5.13 4.89
C ALA A 56 -14.23 5.27 6.36
N HIS A 57 -13.32 4.41 6.81
CA HIS A 57 -12.93 4.29 8.21
C HIS A 57 -11.40 4.14 8.42
N PRO A 58 -10.56 5.05 7.91
CA PRO A 58 -9.11 4.87 7.92
C PRO A 58 -8.53 4.88 9.34
N ASP A 59 -9.17 5.59 10.27
CA ASP A 59 -8.79 5.64 11.68
C ASP A 59 -8.88 4.29 12.41
N TYR A 60 -9.68 3.34 11.91
CA TYR A 60 -9.78 2.00 12.47
C TYR A 60 -8.63 1.09 12.04
N TYR A 61 -8.03 1.38 10.89
CA TYR A 61 -7.01 0.55 10.26
C TYR A 61 -5.60 1.11 10.39
N VAL A 62 -5.48 2.40 10.70
CA VAL A 62 -4.20 3.09 10.90
C VAL A 62 -4.03 3.40 12.38
N SER A 63 -2.92 2.91 12.96
CA SER A 63 -2.64 3.11 14.39
C SER A 63 -2.49 4.59 14.75
N GLU A 64 -2.76 4.94 16.01
CA GLU A 64 -2.51 6.28 16.56
C GLU A 64 -1.09 6.77 16.22
N GLU A 65 -0.09 5.92 16.40
CA GLU A 65 1.31 6.24 16.14
C GLU A 65 1.58 6.59 14.66
N GLU A 66 1.01 5.83 13.72
CA GLU A 66 1.12 6.17 12.29
C GLU A 66 0.43 7.50 11.98
N ARG A 67 -0.70 7.78 12.66
CA ARG A 67 -1.42 9.05 12.49
C ARG A 67 -0.66 10.24 13.08
N GLU A 68 -0.01 10.07 14.23
CA GLU A 68 0.81 11.09 14.88
C GLU A 68 2.07 11.42 14.07
N LYS A 69 2.75 10.39 13.53
CA LYS A 69 3.93 10.59 12.67
C LYS A 69 3.61 11.47 11.47
N ALA A 70 2.46 11.28 10.85
CA ALA A 70 2.05 12.09 9.71
C ALA A 70 1.63 13.52 10.05
N ARG A 71 1.20 13.79 11.28
CA ARG A 71 0.84 15.13 11.75
C ARG A 71 2.04 15.96 12.20
N SER A 72 3.20 15.33 12.42
CA SER A 72 4.44 15.99 12.86
C SER A 72 5.36 16.42 11.70
N ILE A 73 4.88 16.37 10.45
CA ILE A 73 5.58 16.82 9.24
C ILE A 73 4.97 18.16 8.80
#